data_AF-A0A9D9C693-F1
#
_entry.id   AF-A0A9D9C693-F1
#
_cell.length_a   1.000
_cell.length_b   1.000
_cell.length_c   1.000
_cell.angle_alpha   90.00
_cell.angle_beta   90.00
_cell.angle_gamma   90.00
#
_symmetry.space_group_name_H-M   'P 1'
#
loop_
_entity.id
_entity.type
_entity.pdbx_description
1 polymer ?
#
loop_
_entity_poly.entity_id
_entity_poly.type
_entity_poly.pdbx_seq_one_letter_code
_entity_poly.pdbx_strand_id
1 'polypeptide(L)'
;MSNCQDEVKRINKRLVQECIDRYSERIKVLDNHPDFVCDNFVRDKPIDPIIMYKLRCDDGNLYLEGKDGRKYVFLVEFDPYNLAYGIYFGCRCTLNADEKIATQVRVCNKEWRNIHREVIGALNHTFVDLDFFKRDIPTDNVSDMTYWPFWFRLGEEESVEDVAAVATKVIRNVYQWFLRPENYDRIMEKPAKAKKKSGRKKNTEVRTRYTLKVYDGVLKQFDEKTTSRQRVYKDDAARYFTTFLKILEEENIIAPYPLYEKCWVINDWENIEFAYLIQSFFEVSEIKVVLPDRIPWSLFTPIILSSQHEKIDEIRKGRDGDTTRADGKIEDILDELMRRMKAEK
;
A
#
# COMPACT_ATOMS: atom_id res chain seq x y z
N MET A 1 -51.09 -6.76 -21.55
CA MET A 1 -49.68 -6.41 -21.85
C MET A 1 -49.19 -5.15 -21.13
N SER A 2 -49.97 -4.08 -21.02
CA SER A 2 -49.58 -2.84 -20.30
C SER A 2 -49.27 -3.03 -18.81
N ASN A 3 -50.06 -3.81 -18.06
CA ASN A 3 -49.85 -4.02 -16.62
C ASN A 3 -48.51 -4.71 -16.26
N CYS A 4 -48.05 -5.64 -17.12
CA CYS A 4 -46.77 -6.35 -16.92
C CYS A 4 -45.56 -5.43 -17.17
N GLN A 5 -45.65 -4.50 -18.13
CA GLN A 5 -44.57 -3.55 -18.41
C GLN A 5 -44.40 -2.52 -17.29
N ASP A 6 -45.49 -2.09 -16.66
CA ASP A 6 -45.44 -1.14 -15.55
C ASP A 6 -44.94 -1.81 -14.26
N GLU A 7 -45.28 -3.07 -14.04
CA GLU A 7 -44.76 -3.87 -12.94
C GLU A 7 -43.25 -4.13 -13.07
N VAL A 8 -42.76 -4.49 -14.27
CA VAL A 8 -41.32 -4.65 -14.55
C VAL A 8 -40.56 -3.33 -14.33
N LYS A 9 -41.10 -2.19 -14.78
CA LYS A 9 -40.49 -0.87 -14.53
C LYS A 9 -40.40 -0.56 -13.04
N ARG A 10 -41.45 -0.89 -12.27
CA ARG A 10 -41.49 -0.67 -10.81
C ARG A 10 -40.46 -1.53 -10.09
N ILE A 11 -40.35 -2.81 -10.46
CA ILE A 11 -39.35 -3.74 -9.90
C ILE A 11 -37.94 -3.25 -10.23
N ASN A 12 -37.67 -2.87 -11.49
CA ASN A 12 -36.36 -2.36 -11.89
C ASN A 12 -35.98 -1.09 -11.12
N LYS A 13 -36.91 -0.14 -10.96
CA LYS A 13 -36.65 1.07 -10.17
C LYS A 13 -36.32 0.74 -8.72
N ARG A 14 -37.02 -0.23 -8.11
CA ARG A 14 -36.75 -0.67 -6.73
C ARG A 14 -35.37 -1.31 -6.62
N LEU A 15 -35.02 -2.22 -7.52
CA LEU A 15 -33.71 -2.89 -7.52
C LEU A 15 -32.55 -1.92 -7.72
N VAL A 16 -32.72 -0.92 -8.59
CA VAL A 16 -31.74 0.16 -8.79
C VAL A 16 -31.56 0.95 -7.51
N GLN A 17 -32.65 1.33 -6.84
CA GLN A 17 -32.57 2.08 -5.59
C GLN A 17 -31.90 1.26 -4.48
N GLU A 18 -32.28 -0.01 -4.30
CA GLU A 18 -31.64 -0.92 -3.33
C GLU A 18 -30.12 -1.06 -3.58
N CYS A 19 -29.70 -1.04 -4.85
CA CYS A 19 -28.29 -1.07 -5.22
C CYS A 19 -27.58 0.24 -4.86
N ILE A 20 -28.19 1.39 -5.15
CA ILE A 20 -27.68 2.72 -4.78
C ILE A 20 -27.52 2.82 -3.26
N ASP A 21 -28.54 2.43 -2.51
CA ASP A 21 -28.55 2.51 -1.05
C ASP A 21 -27.43 1.64 -0.47
N ARG A 22 -27.27 0.41 -0.97
CA ARG A 22 -26.19 -0.50 -0.56
C ARG A 22 -24.80 0.08 -0.80
N TYR A 23 -24.52 0.62 -1.98
CA TYR A 23 -23.21 1.21 -2.25
C TYR A 23 -22.98 2.50 -1.45
N SER A 24 -24.03 3.30 -1.27
CA SER A 24 -23.99 4.52 -0.46
C SER A 24 -23.66 4.22 1.00
N GLU A 25 -24.27 3.19 1.59
CA GLU A 25 -23.96 2.75 2.95
C GLU A 25 -22.53 2.21 3.06
N ARG A 26 -22.10 1.41 2.07
CA ARG A 26 -20.74 0.84 2.06
C ARG A 26 -19.65 1.89 1.97
N ILE A 27 -19.80 2.93 1.14
CA ILE A 27 -18.75 3.96 1.01
C ILE A 27 -18.70 4.89 2.22
N LYS A 28 -19.83 5.10 2.91
CA LYS A 28 -19.95 5.95 4.11
C LYS A 28 -19.17 5.47 5.32
N VAL A 29 -18.62 4.25 5.31
CA VAL A 29 -17.65 3.82 6.33
C VAL A 29 -16.47 4.80 6.43
N LEU A 30 -16.13 5.48 5.32
CA LEU A 30 -15.07 6.49 5.27
C LEU A 30 -15.42 7.80 5.99
N ASP A 31 -16.66 8.03 6.41
CA ASP A 31 -17.03 9.20 7.23
C ASP A 31 -16.22 9.25 8.55
N ASN A 32 -15.85 8.07 9.07
CA ASN A 32 -15.09 7.94 10.30
C ASN A 32 -13.60 7.67 10.06
N HIS A 33 -13.15 7.58 8.81
CA HIS A 33 -11.76 7.28 8.50
C HIS A 33 -10.92 8.56 8.58
N PRO A 34 -9.85 8.62 9.40
CA PRO A 34 -9.14 9.86 9.73
C PRO A 34 -8.51 10.56 8.52
N ASP A 35 -8.04 9.79 7.54
CA ASP A 35 -7.34 10.34 6.38
C ASP A 35 -8.24 10.75 5.23
N PHE A 36 -9.56 10.46 5.27
CA PHE A 36 -10.48 10.76 4.19
C PHE A 36 -11.44 11.89 4.55
N VAL A 37 -11.86 12.63 3.53
CA VAL A 37 -12.85 13.71 3.65
C VAL A 37 -13.91 13.52 2.61
N CYS A 38 -15.18 13.50 3.02
CA CYS A 38 -16.29 13.59 2.09
C CYS A 38 -16.27 14.97 1.42
N ASP A 39 -15.95 15.01 0.13
CA ASP A 39 -15.85 16.22 -0.67
C ASP A 39 -16.33 15.93 -2.09
N ASN A 40 -17.62 16.22 -2.32
CA ASN A 40 -18.30 15.97 -3.59
C ASN A 40 -18.09 17.11 -4.61
N PHE A 41 -17.06 17.93 -4.43
CA PHE A 41 -16.73 19.00 -5.37
C PHE A 41 -15.64 18.58 -6.34
N VAL A 42 -15.78 18.97 -7.59
CA VAL A 42 -14.68 18.99 -8.55
C VAL A 42 -14.38 20.44 -8.87
N ARG A 43 -13.19 20.88 -8.46
CA ARG A 43 -12.85 22.32 -8.38
C ARG A 43 -13.88 23.03 -7.51
N ASP A 44 -14.67 23.93 -8.09
CA ASP A 44 -15.70 24.71 -7.39
C ASP A 44 -17.12 24.22 -7.70
N LYS A 45 -17.28 23.09 -8.40
CA LYS A 45 -18.58 22.57 -8.82
C LYS A 45 -18.99 21.36 -7.96
N PRO A 46 -20.14 21.40 -7.27
CA PRO A 46 -20.67 20.20 -6.63
C PRO A 46 -21.14 19.21 -7.69
N ILE A 47 -20.86 17.93 -7.50
CA ILE A 47 -21.36 16.85 -8.35
C ILE A 47 -22.32 15.97 -7.55
N ASP A 48 -23.59 16.36 -7.51
CA ASP A 48 -24.67 15.57 -6.90
C ASP A 48 -25.25 14.58 -7.94
N PRO A 49 -25.50 13.31 -7.60
CA PRO A 49 -25.42 12.64 -6.30
C PRO A 49 -24.17 11.79 -6.10
N ILE A 50 -23.04 12.16 -6.71
CA ILE A 50 -21.78 11.42 -6.53
C ILE A 50 -21.34 11.54 -5.07
N ILE A 51 -20.94 10.41 -4.49
CA ILE A 51 -20.32 10.36 -3.16
C ILE A 51 -18.82 10.18 -3.38
N MET A 52 -18.03 11.13 -2.88
CA MET A 52 -16.60 11.21 -3.12
C MET A 52 -15.85 11.46 -1.82
N TYR A 53 -14.91 10.56 -1.50
CA TYR A 53 -13.99 10.70 -0.38
C TYR A 53 -12.59 10.96 -0.91
N LYS A 54 -12.07 12.16 -0.66
CA LYS A 54 -10.70 12.55 -1.05
C LYS A 54 -9.74 12.24 0.09
N LEU A 55 -8.59 11.68 -0.28
CA LEU A 55 -7.52 11.37 0.64
C LEU A 55 -6.73 12.64 0.98
N ARG A 56 -6.48 12.88 2.27
CA ARG A 56 -5.59 13.92 2.76
C ARG A 56 -4.12 13.58 2.46
N CYS A 57 -3.38 14.61 2.05
CA CYS A 57 -1.93 14.61 1.97
C CYS A 57 -1.33 15.00 3.32
N ASP A 58 -0.02 14.79 3.50
CA ASP A 58 0.66 15.00 4.78
C ASP A 58 0.65 16.47 5.24
N ASP A 59 0.49 17.39 4.29
CA ASP A 59 0.36 18.84 4.52
C ASP A 59 -1.10 19.28 4.79
N GLY A 60 -2.04 18.34 4.84
CA GLY A 60 -3.47 18.59 5.04
C GLY A 60 -4.26 18.90 3.76
N ASN A 61 -3.60 19.08 2.62
CA ASN A 61 -4.27 19.31 1.33
C ASN A 61 -4.97 18.04 0.82
N LEU A 62 -5.93 18.20 -0.09
CA LEU A 62 -6.63 17.07 -0.75
C LEU A 62 -6.02 16.73 -2.13
N TYR A 63 -4.83 17.26 -2.42
CA TYR A 63 -4.13 17.02 -3.66
C TYR A 63 -2.61 17.10 -3.48
N LEU A 64 -1.89 16.41 -4.35
CA LEU A 64 -0.48 16.67 -4.61
C LEU A 64 -0.35 17.62 -5.81
N GLU A 65 0.58 18.56 -5.76
CA GLU A 65 0.84 19.48 -6.87
C GLU A 65 2.05 19.01 -7.68
N GLY A 66 1.89 18.93 -9.01
CA GLY A 66 2.98 18.67 -9.94
C GLY A 66 3.82 19.91 -10.23
N LYS A 67 5.00 19.70 -10.82
CA LYS A 67 5.95 20.79 -11.18
C LYS A 67 5.36 21.86 -12.09
N ASP A 68 4.32 21.51 -12.84
CA ASP A 68 3.59 22.39 -13.77
C ASP A 68 2.24 22.87 -13.22
N GLY A 69 2.00 22.75 -11.91
CA GLY A 69 0.79 23.26 -11.25
C GLY A 69 -0.45 22.38 -11.39
N ARG A 70 -0.38 21.28 -12.15
CA ARG A 70 -1.46 20.28 -12.19
C ARG A 70 -1.64 19.66 -10.80
N LYS A 71 -2.89 19.41 -10.41
CA LYS A 71 -3.23 18.89 -9.08
C LYS A 71 -3.74 17.46 -9.16
N TYR A 72 -3.15 16.55 -8.40
CA TYR A 72 -3.50 15.13 -8.37
C TYR A 72 -4.29 14.83 -7.10
N VAL A 73 -5.57 14.55 -7.26
CA VAL A 73 -6.51 14.19 -6.18
C VAL A 73 -6.63 12.68 -6.15
N PHE A 74 -6.37 12.07 -4.99
CA PHE A 74 -6.55 10.64 -4.76
C PHE A 74 -7.84 10.41 -4.02
N LEU A 75 -8.71 9.55 -4.51
CA LEU A 75 -10.07 9.45 -3.99
C LEU A 75 -10.72 8.09 -4.19
N VAL A 76 -11.74 7.83 -3.38
CA VAL A 76 -12.72 6.75 -3.52
C VAL A 76 -14.06 7.38 -3.89
N GLU A 77 -14.72 6.88 -4.92
CA GLU A 77 -15.92 7.47 -5.51
C GLU A 77 -17.00 6.41 -5.75
N PHE A 78 -18.25 6.83 -5.60
CA PHE A 78 -19.44 6.11 -6.06
C PHE A 78 -20.31 7.07 -6.86
N ASP A 79 -20.58 6.72 -8.12
CA ASP A 79 -21.49 7.44 -9.01
C ASP A 79 -22.82 6.68 -9.16
N PRO A 80 -23.92 7.16 -8.55
CA PRO A 80 -25.23 6.52 -8.66
C PRO A 80 -25.79 6.50 -10.09
N TYR A 81 -25.31 7.36 -10.99
CA TYR A 81 -25.71 7.33 -12.40
C TYR A 81 -25.06 6.19 -13.18
N ASN A 82 -23.93 5.68 -12.70
CA ASN A 82 -23.18 4.63 -13.39
C ASN A 82 -22.87 3.44 -12.47
N LEU A 83 -23.93 2.72 -12.10
CA LEU A 83 -23.86 1.54 -11.24
C LEU A 83 -22.94 0.44 -11.75
N ALA A 84 -22.62 0.41 -13.05
CA ALA A 84 -21.69 -0.56 -13.62
C ALA A 84 -20.25 -0.36 -13.08
N TYR A 85 -19.90 0.84 -12.65
CA TYR A 85 -18.61 1.13 -12.03
C TYR A 85 -18.56 0.66 -10.57
N GLY A 86 -19.70 0.64 -9.87
CA GLY A 86 -19.74 0.39 -8.43
C GLY A 86 -18.94 1.45 -7.66
N ILE A 87 -18.31 1.05 -6.55
CA ILE A 87 -17.31 1.88 -5.88
C ILE A 87 -15.98 1.72 -6.62
N TYR A 88 -15.32 2.83 -6.95
CA TYR A 88 -14.01 2.84 -7.58
C TYR A 88 -13.07 3.82 -6.91
N PHE A 89 -11.78 3.66 -7.14
CA PHE A 89 -10.74 4.49 -6.55
C PHE A 89 -9.57 4.68 -7.50
N GLY A 90 -8.83 5.77 -7.32
CA GLY A 90 -7.69 6.10 -8.18
C GLY A 90 -7.23 7.53 -8.01
N CYS A 91 -6.78 8.12 -9.12
CA CYS A 91 -6.27 9.48 -9.17
C CYS A 91 -7.01 10.29 -10.23
N ARG A 92 -7.54 11.45 -9.84
CA ARG A 92 -8.08 12.47 -10.74
C ARG A 92 -7.10 13.63 -10.82
N CYS A 93 -6.67 13.98 -12.04
CA CYS A 93 -5.80 15.12 -12.29
C CYS A 93 -6.64 16.35 -12.66
N THR A 94 -6.45 17.47 -11.98
CA THR A 94 -7.02 18.78 -12.36
C THR A 94 -6.06 19.46 -13.33
N LEU A 95 -6.58 19.84 -14.48
CA LEU A 95 -5.88 20.44 -15.60
C LEU A 95 -5.91 21.97 -15.51
N ASN A 96 -4.81 22.60 -15.91
CA ASN A 96 -4.64 24.04 -16.00
C ASN A 96 -5.53 24.61 -17.13
N ALA A 97 -6.23 25.72 -16.86
CA ALA A 97 -7.20 26.31 -17.80
C ALA A 97 -6.54 27.05 -18.99
N ASP A 98 -5.32 27.51 -18.80
CA ASP A 98 -4.50 28.26 -19.76
C ASP A 98 -3.69 27.37 -20.71
N GLU A 99 -3.62 26.06 -20.43
CA GLU A 99 -2.90 25.10 -21.25
C GLU A 99 -3.83 24.21 -22.09
N LYS A 100 -3.33 23.76 -23.25
CA LYS A 100 -4.08 22.83 -24.11
C LYS A 100 -4.34 21.50 -23.38
N ILE A 101 -5.61 21.17 -23.16
CA ILE A 101 -6.08 19.91 -22.53
C ILE A 101 -5.36 18.69 -23.11
N ALA A 102 -5.29 18.57 -24.44
CA ALA A 102 -4.66 17.42 -25.09
C ALA A 102 -3.17 17.27 -24.75
N THR A 103 -2.45 18.37 -24.53
CA THR A 103 -1.04 18.33 -24.09
C THR A 103 -0.97 17.79 -22.67
N GLN A 104 -1.76 18.35 -21.75
CA GLN A 104 -1.76 17.95 -20.35
C GLN A 104 -2.18 16.47 -20.17
N VAL A 105 -3.21 16.02 -20.89
CA VAL A 105 -3.64 14.60 -20.92
C VAL A 105 -2.52 13.68 -21.41
N ARG A 106 -1.73 14.10 -22.40
CA ARG A 106 -0.55 13.32 -22.85
C ARG A 106 0.51 13.24 -21.76
N VAL A 107 0.71 14.30 -21.00
CA VAL A 107 1.64 14.30 -19.86
C VAL A 107 1.12 13.36 -18.77
N CYS A 108 -0.13 13.47 -18.33
CA CYS A 108 -0.74 12.55 -17.35
C CYS A 108 -0.61 11.08 -17.78
N ASN A 109 -0.86 10.78 -19.05
CA ASN A 109 -0.69 9.43 -19.60
C ASN A 109 0.76 8.96 -19.61
N LYS A 110 1.71 9.86 -19.90
CA LYS A 110 3.14 9.55 -19.86
C LYS A 110 3.59 9.28 -18.43
N GLU A 111 3.18 10.10 -17.48
CA GLU A 111 3.45 9.93 -16.06
C GLU A 111 2.92 8.58 -15.57
N TRP A 112 1.62 8.31 -15.80
CA TRP A 112 1.00 7.06 -15.41
C TRP A 112 1.74 5.86 -16.01
N ARG A 113 2.06 5.89 -17.31
CA ARG A 113 2.81 4.80 -17.97
C ARG A 113 4.18 4.57 -17.33
N ASN A 114 4.85 5.63 -16.89
CA ASN A 114 6.19 5.57 -16.35
C ASN A 114 6.24 5.09 -14.89
N ILE A 115 5.16 5.29 -14.12
CA ILE A 115 5.04 4.83 -12.71
C ILE A 115 4.08 3.65 -12.54
N HIS A 116 3.45 3.18 -13.62
CA HIS A 116 2.44 2.11 -13.61
C HIS A 116 2.93 0.89 -12.83
N ARG A 117 4.17 0.49 -13.07
CA ARG A 117 4.75 -0.72 -12.47
C ARG A 117 5.04 -0.55 -11.00
N GLU A 118 5.51 0.64 -10.63
CA GLU A 118 5.78 1.01 -9.25
C GLU A 118 4.47 1.01 -8.47
N VAL A 119 3.40 1.58 -9.02
CA VAL A 119 2.05 1.54 -8.43
C VAL A 119 1.52 0.11 -8.32
N ILE A 120 1.47 -0.64 -9.43
CA ILE A 120 0.93 -2.01 -9.41
C ILE A 120 1.80 -2.95 -8.55
N GLY A 121 3.12 -2.77 -8.57
CA GLY A 121 4.04 -3.50 -7.72
C GLY A 121 3.74 -3.25 -6.25
N ALA A 122 3.66 -1.98 -5.84
CA ALA A 122 3.32 -1.61 -4.47
C ALA A 122 1.94 -2.15 -4.04
N LEU A 123 0.95 -2.10 -4.93
CA LEU A 123 -0.38 -2.67 -4.66
C LEU A 123 -0.32 -4.20 -4.50
N ASN A 124 0.33 -4.95 -5.40
CA ASN A 124 0.42 -6.41 -5.30
C ASN A 124 1.36 -6.88 -4.16
N HIS A 125 2.26 -6.02 -3.70
CA HIS A 125 3.05 -6.24 -2.50
C HIS A 125 2.20 -6.10 -1.25
N THR A 126 1.38 -5.05 -1.20
CA THR A 126 0.42 -4.76 -0.14
C THR A 126 -0.67 -5.83 -0.07
N PHE A 127 -1.33 -6.15 -1.18
CA PHE A 127 -2.45 -7.07 -1.23
C PHE A 127 -2.01 -8.44 -1.76
N VAL A 128 -1.81 -9.40 -0.86
CA VAL A 128 -1.22 -10.71 -1.21
C VAL A 128 -2.09 -11.51 -2.18
N ASP A 129 -3.41 -11.37 -2.04
CA ASP A 129 -4.40 -12.19 -2.75
C ASP A 129 -5.05 -11.49 -3.94
N LEU A 130 -4.64 -10.24 -4.22
CA LEU A 130 -5.18 -9.44 -5.33
C LEU A 130 -4.13 -9.30 -6.43
N ASP A 131 -4.61 -9.17 -7.67
CA ASP A 131 -3.77 -8.92 -8.85
C ASP A 131 -4.26 -7.65 -9.54
N PHE A 132 -3.64 -6.53 -9.17
CA PHE A 132 -4.01 -5.21 -9.68
C PHE A 132 -3.65 -5.01 -11.15
N PHE A 133 -2.76 -5.83 -11.73
CA PHE A 133 -2.50 -5.77 -13.19
C PHE A 133 -3.77 -6.09 -14.00
N LYS A 134 -4.68 -6.89 -13.45
CA LYS A 134 -5.93 -7.29 -14.12
C LYS A 134 -7.10 -6.34 -13.81
N ARG A 135 -6.89 -5.36 -12.95
CA ARG A 135 -7.94 -4.46 -12.43
C ARG A 135 -7.78 -3.01 -12.90
N ASP A 136 -6.63 -2.68 -13.45
CA ASP A 136 -6.35 -1.36 -14.01
C ASP A 136 -7.28 -1.08 -15.19
N ILE A 137 -8.05 0.01 -15.09
CA ILE A 137 -8.92 0.50 -16.15
C ILE A 137 -8.34 1.84 -16.63
N PRO A 138 -7.61 1.85 -17.76
CA PRO A 138 -7.18 3.10 -18.38
C PRO A 138 -8.38 3.86 -18.90
N THR A 139 -8.32 5.19 -18.87
CA THR A 139 -9.41 6.04 -19.36
C THR A 139 -8.92 7.19 -20.21
N ASP A 140 -9.77 7.65 -21.11
CA ASP A 140 -9.66 8.93 -21.82
C ASP A 140 -10.68 9.95 -21.28
N ASN A 141 -11.27 9.70 -20.10
CA ASN A 141 -12.33 10.52 -19.53
C ASN A 141 -11.79 11.88 -19.09
N VAL A 142 -12.07 12.89 -19.90
CA VAL A 142 -11.84 14.30 -19.61
C VAL A 142 -13.19 14.98 -19.42
N SER A 143 -13.39 15.57 -18.24
CA SER A 143 -14.59 16.36 -17.95
C SER A 143 -14.24 17.51 -17.00
N ASP A 144 -14.83 18.69 -17.21
CA ASP A 144 -14.68 19.85 -16.33
C ASP A 144 -13.23 20.24 -15.97
N MET A 145 -12.31 20.14 -16.95
CA MET A 145 -10.86 20.33 -16.76
C MET A 145 -10.27 19.35 -15.75
N THR A 146 -10.84 18.16 -15.64
CA THR A 146 -10.26 17.05 -14.90
C THR A 146 -10.09 15.85 -15.80
N TYR A 147 -9.12 15.02 -15.48
CA TYR A 147 -8.77 13.85 -16.24
C TYR A 147 -8.49 12.67 -15.31
N TRP A 148 -9.03 11.51 -15.65
CA TRP A 148 -8.75 10.25 -14.96
C TRP A 148 -7.72 9.44 -15.76
N PRO A 149 -6.42 9.50 -15.44
CA PRO A 149 -5.43 8.64 -16.10
C PRO A 149 -5.73 7.14 -15.90
N PHE A 150 -6.28 6.76 -14.75
CA PHE A 150 -6.66 5.39 -14.40
C PHE A 150 -7.62 5.38 -13.20
N TRP A 151 -8.31 4.25 -13.01
CA TRP A 151 -8.99 3.89 -11.77
C TRP A 151 -9.09 2.37 -11.64
N PHE A 152 -9.45 1.93 -10.43
CA PHE A 152 -9.68 0.54 -10.09
C PHE A 152 -11.09 0.39 -9.51
N ARG A 153 -11.80 -0.65 -9.94
CA ARG A 153 -13.07 -1.05 -9.35
C ARG A 153 -12.83 -1.81 -8.05
N LEU A 154 -13.57 -1.47 -6.99
CA LEU A 154 -13.65 -2.28 -5.78
C LEU A 154 -14.51 -3.51 -6.03
N GLY A 155 -14.04 -4.69 -5.60
CA GLY A 155 -14.82 -5.92 -5.67
C GLY A 155 -16.09 -5.85 -4.83
N GLU A 156 -17.13 -6.56 -5.26
CA GLU A 156 -18.44 -6.51 -4.59
C GLU A 156 -18.37 -6.95 -3.12
N GLU A 157 -17.48 -7.88 -2.79
CA GLU A 157 -17.27 -8.38 -1.42
C GLU A 157 -16.06 -7.71 -0.71
N GLU A 158 -15.38 -6.77 -1.36
CA GLU A 158 -14.17 -6.14 -0.82
C GLU A 158 -14.53 -5.00 0.14
N SER A 159 -13.78 -4.90 1.25
CA SER A 159 -13.91 -3.84 2.24
C SER A 159 -13.44 -2.51 1.68
N VAL A 160 -14.26 -1.46 1.81
CA VAL A 160 -13.89 -0.10 1.40
C VAL A 160 -12.68 0.38 2.21
N GLU A 161 -12.65 0.12 3.51
CA GLU A 161 -11.55 0.53 4.38
C GLU A 161 -10.28 -0.31 4.14
N ASP A 162 -10.39 -1.64 4.13
CA ASP A 162 -9.19 -2.48 4.05
C ASP A 162 -8.61 -2.57 2.63
N VAL A 163 -9.41 -2.29 1.59
CA VAL A 163 -8.96 -2.36 0.19
C VAL A 163 -8.91 -0.99 -0.47
N ALA A 164 -10.04 -0.31 -0.66
CA ALA A 164 -10.06 0.94 -1.42
C ALA A 164 -9.25 2.06 -0.72
N ALA A 165 -9.43 2.25 0.58
CA ALA A 165 -8.73 3.28 1.33
C ALA A 165 -7.22 3.01 1.36
N VAL A 166 -6.80 1.78 1.70
CA VAL A 166 -5.39 1.37 1.71
C VAL A 166 -4.75 1.48 0.33
N ALA A 167 -5.42 1.00 -0.72
CA ALA A 167 -4.90 1.08 -2.09
C ALA A 167 -4.74 2.53 -2.54
N THR A 168 -5.69 3.40 -2.21
CA THR A 168 -5.62 4.84 -2.52
C THR A 168 -4.43 5.50 -1.84
N LYS A 169 -4.13 5.15 -0.57
CA LYS A 169 -2.92 5.62 0.13
C LYS A 169 -1.64 5.15 -0.56
N VAL A 170 -1.56 3.87 -0.93
CA VAL A 170 -0.40 3.32 -1.65
C VAL A 170 -0.18 4.06 -2.97
N ILE A 171 -1.24 4.29 -3.74
CA ILE A 171 -1.17 5.06 -5.00
C ILE A 171 -0.66 6.48 -4.73
N ARG A 172 -1.21 7.18 -3.72
CA ARG A 172 -0.79 8.53 -3.34
C ARG A 172 0.69 8.57 -2.96
N ASN A 173 1.18 7.60 -2.18
CA ASN A 173 2.57 7.55 -1.75
C ASN A 173 3.54 7.40 -2.93
N VAL A 174 3.18 6.57 -3.91
CA VAL A 174 3.97 6.43 -5.15
C VAL A 174 4.01 7.74 -5.93
N TYR A 175 2.87 8.42 -6.06
CA TYR A 175 2.82 9.74 -6.70
C TYR A 175 3.63 10.78 -5.92
N GLN A 176 3.54 10.81 -4.60
CA GLN A 176 4.29 11.74 -3.76
C GLN A 176 5.79 11.54 -3.88
N TRP A 177 6.26 10.30 -3.97
CA TRP A 177 7.66 9.99 -4.28
C TRP A 177 8.04 10.40 -5.70
N PHE A 178 7.18 10.09 -6.68
CA PHE A 178 7.40 10.39 -8.10
C PHE A 178 7.51 11.89 -8.39
N LEU A 179 6.61 12.70 -7.80
CA LEU A 179 6.51 14.14 -8.06
C LEU A 179 7.65 14.95 -7.41
N ARG A 180 8.52 14.33 -6.60
CA ARG A 180 9.71 15.02 -6.08
C ARG A 180 10.66 15.37 -7.24
N PRO A 181 11.26 16.58 -7.26
CA PRO A 181 12.10 17.02 -8.37
C PRO A 181 13.19 16.02 -8.77
N GLU A 182 13.86 15.41 -7.80
CA GLU A 182 14.93 14.42 -8.00
C GLU A 182 14.46 13.11 -8.67
N ASN A 183 13.18 12.77 -8.54
CA ASN A 183 12.60 11.58 -9.13
C ASN A 183 11.88 11.87 -10.45
N TYR A 184 11.16 12.99 -10.53
CA TYR A 184 10.31 13.34 -11.66
C TYR A 184 11.10 13.39 -12.96
N ASP A 185 12.17 14.19 -13.01
CA ASP A 185 12.97 14.36 -14.23
C ASP A 185 13.61 13.01 -14.64
N ARG A 186 14.19 12.27 -13.67
CA ARG A 186 14.79 10.94 -13.88
C ARG A 186 13.80 9.91 -14.44
N ILE A 187 12.54 9.92 -13.99
CA ILE A 187 11.51 8.96 -14.41
C ILE A 187 10.89 9.38 -15.75
N MET A 188 10.74 10.68 -16.00
CA MET A 188 10.19 11.20 -17.24
C MET A 188 11.14 11.08 -18.44
N GLU A 189 12.44 10.91 -18.20
CA GLU A 189 13.48 10.62 -19.21
C GLU A 189 13.59 9.12 -19.58
N LYS A 190 13.07 8.19 -18.77
CA LYS A 190 13.17 6.75 -19.05
C LYS A 190 12.25 6.31 -20.20
N PRO A 191 12.74 5.54 -21.19
CA PRO A 191 11.86 4.84 -22.13
C PRO A 191 11.13 3.70 -21.41
N ALA A 192 9.80 3.62 -21.58
CA ALA A 192 8.96 2.61 -20.97
C ALA A 192 9.38 1.19 -21.40
N LYS A 193 10.04 0.42 -20.53
CA LYS A 193 10.41 -0.98 -20.80
C LYS A 193 9.32 -1.94 -20.30
N ALA A 194 8.57 -2.53 -21.23
CA ALA A 194 7.62 -3.59 -20.94
C ALA A 194 8.33 -4.96 -20.71
N LYS A 195 8.48 -5.39 -19.45
CA LYS A 195 8.66 -6.81 -19.07
C LYS A 195 7.36 -7.38 -18.50
N LYS A 196 6.76 -8.38 -19.14
CA LYS A 196 5.59 -9.12 -18.64
C LYS A 196 6.02 -10.10 -17.56
N LYS A 197 5.26 -10.19 -16.45
CA LYS A 197 5.20 -11.38 -15.59
C LYS A 197 3.73 -11.77 -15.40
N SER A 198 3.47 -13.08 -15.45
CA SER A 198 2.15 -13.71 -15.42
C SER A 198 1.65 -13.93 -13.99
N GLY A 199 0.44 -13.48 -13.69
CA GLY A 199 -0.19 -13.65 -12.38
C GLY A 199 -0.96 -14.97 -12.25
N ARG A 200 -0.69 -15.71 -11.16
CA ARG A 200 -1.46 -16.89 -10.71
C ARG A 200 -2.64 -16.44 -9.84
N LYS A 201 -3.83 -17.02 -10.02
CA LYS A 201 -5.04 -16.73 -9.22
C LYS A 201 -5.10 -17.55 -7.92
N LYS A 202 -5.64 -16.97 -6.84
CA LYS A 202 -6.53 -17.63 -5.85
C LYS A 202 -7.28 -16.60 -4.99
N ASN A 203 -8.40 -17.02 -4.39
CA ASN A 203 -9.49 -16.19 -3.85
C ASN A 203 -9.49 -16.09 -2.29
N THR A 204 -9.95 -14.92 -1.82
CA THR A 204 -10.59 -14.52 -0.54
C THR A 204 -10.11 -15.06 0.82
N GLU A 205 -9.12 -14.34 1.37
CA GLU A 205 -9.16 -13.55 2.62
C GLU A 205 -8.07 -12.49 2.42
N VAL A 206 -8.39 -11.21 2.20
CA VAL A 206 -7.39 -10.23 1.73
C VAL A 206 -6.37 -9.94 2.82
N ARG A 207 -5.19 -10.53 2.74
CA ARG A 207 -4.07 -10.17 3.64
C ARG A 207 -3.35 -8.95 3.10
N THR A 208 -3.34 -7.88 3.87
CA THR A 208 -2.51 -6.70 3.63
C THR A 208 -1.11 -6.86 4.21
N ARG A 209 -0.11 -6.18 3.63
CA ARG A 209 1.26 -6.02 4.14
C ARG A 209 1.64 -4.55 4.13
N TYR A 210 2.69 -4.19 4.86
CA TYR A 210 3.33 -2.87 4.80
C TYR A 210 2.48 -1.67 5.28
N THR A 211 1.48 -1.94 6.14
CA THR A 211 0.62 -0.93 6.78
C THR A 211 0.94 -0.83 8.28
N LEU A 212 0.56 0.29 8.91
CA LEU A 212 0.70 0.45 10.38
C LEU A 212 -0.06 -0.65 11.12
N LYS A 213 -1.31 -0.93 10.71
CA LYS A 213 -2.14 -2.02 11.26
C LYS A 213 -1.43 -3.38 11.20
N VAL A 214 -0.71 -3.66 10.11
CA VAL A 214 0.07 -4.90 9.97
C VAL A 214 1.29 -4.90 10.89
N TYR A 215 2.00 -3.77 10.99
CA TYR A 215 3.13 -3.63 11.92
C TYR A 215 2.69 -3.83 13.38
N ASP A 216 1.59 -3.19 13.81
CA ASP A 216 1.02 -3.37 15.15
C ASP A 216 0.60 -4.84 15.38
N GLY A 217 0.06 -5.49 14.36
CA GLY A 217 -0.25 -6.92 14.39
C GLY A 217 0.99 -7.82 14.46
N VAL A 218 2.14 -7.40 13.92
CA VAL A 218 3.43 -8.09 14.09
C VAL A 218 3.93 -7.92 15.53
N LEU A 219 3.88 -6.71 16.08
CA LEU A 219 4.27 -6.44 17.47
C LEU A 219 3.43 -7.29 18.45
N LYS A 220 2.12 -7.31 18.26
CA LYS A 220 1.21 -8.15 19.05
C LYS A 220 1.57 -9.65 18.96
N GLN A 221 1.94 -10.14 17.77
CA GLN A 221 2.41 -11.51 17.61
C GLN A 221 3.73 -11.78 18.34
N PHE A 222 4.63 -10.79 18.42
CA PHE A 222 5.84 -10.89 19.23
C PHE A 222 5.52 -11.00 20.72
N ASP A 223 4.48 -10.37 21.25
CA ASP A 223 4.12 -10.56 22.66
C ASP A 223 3.33 -11.87 22.90
N GLU A 224 2.43 -12.24 21.98
CA GLU A 224 1.52 -13.38 22.15
C GLU A 224 2.15 -14.74 21.85
N LYS A 225 3.02 -14.84 20.83
CA LYS A 225 3.55 -16.12 20.33
C LYS A 225 4.92 -16.47 20.92
N THR A 226 5.40 -15.65 21.84
CA THR A 226 6.75 -15.74 22.36
C THR A 226 6.73 -16.32 23.77
N THR A 227 7.53 -17.36 23.94
CA THR A 227 7.81 -17.94 25.26
C THR A 227 9.26 -17.65 25.60
N SER A 228 9.50 -16.92 26.70
CA SER A 228 10.85 -16.77 27.26
C SER A 228 11.05 -17.73 28.45
N ARG A 229 12.28 -18.24 28.61
CA ARG A 229 12.70 -18.96 29.83
C ARG A 229 12.81 -18.02 31.03
N GLN A 230 12.96 -16.72 30.80
CA GLN A 230 13.03 -15.69 31.84
C GLN A 230 11.73 -14.86 31.81
N ARG A 231 10.97 -14.87 32.92
CA ARG A 231 9.70 -14.16 33.06
C ARG A 231 9.78 -12.67 32.69
N VAL A 232 10.95 -12.05 32.89
CA VAL A 232 11.23 -10.62 32.65
C VAL A 232 11.17 -10.25 31.16
N TYR A 233 11.35 -11.20 30.24
CA TYR A 233 11.50 -10.95 28.80
C TYR A 233 10.24 -11.29 27.99
N LYS A 234 9.22 -11.87 28.65
CA LYS A 234 8.00 -12.31 27.99
C LYS A 234 7.04 -11.15 27.70
N ASP A 235 6.99 -10.16 28.60
CA ASP A 235 6.06 -9.03 28.51
C ASP A 235 6.64 -7.83 27.70
N ASP A 236 7.83 -7.98 27.12
CA ASP A 236 8.58 -6.92 26.43
C ASP A 236 9.10 -7.33 25.03
N ALA A 237 8.68 -8.47 24.48
CA ALA A 237 9.22 -9.00 23.22
C ALA A 237 9.01 -8.05 22.02
N ALA A 238 7.85 -7.38 21.95
CA ALA A 238 7.60 -6.33 20.98
C ALA A 238 8.59 -5.16 21.13
N ARG A 239 8.90 -4.73 22.36
CA ARG A 239 9.88 -3.67 22.62
C ARG A 239 11.26 -4.05 22.08
N TYR A 240 11.69 -5.29 22.32
CA TYR A 240 12.99 -5.80 21.87
C TYR A 240 13.07 -5.80 20.36
N PHE A 241 12.01 -6.24 19.70
CA PHE A 241 11.91 -6.21 18.26
C PHE A 241 11.93 -4.78 17.69
N THR A 242 11.21 -3.85 18.33
CA THR A 242 11.25 -2.43 17.92
C THR A 242 12.64 -1.82 18.10
N THR A 243 13.34 -2.09 19.21
CA THR A 243 14.71 -1.62 19.43
C THR A 243 15.68 -2.22 18.41
N PHE A 244 15.52 -3.51 18.09
CA PHE A 244 16.30 -4.15 17.04
C PHE A 244 16.10 -3.47 15.68
N LEU A 245 14.86 -3.23 15.24
CA LEU A 245 14.59 -2.50 13.99
C LEU A 245 15.23 -1.11 13.98
N LYS A 246 15.17 -0.36 15.10
CA LYS A 246 15.82 0.95 15.21
C LYS A 246 17.34 0.87 15.03
N ILE A 247 17.99 -0.12 15.63
CA ILE A 247 19.43 -0.32 15.46
C ILE A 247 19.75 -0.64 13.99
N LEU A 248 18.95 -1.50 13.35
CA LEU A 248 19.12 -1.79 11.92
C LEU A 248 18.98 -0.54 11.04
N GLU A 249 18.07 0.38 11.40
CA GLU A 249 17.92 1.67 10.71
C GLU A 249 19.12 2.59 10.92
N GLU A 250 19.59 2.72 12.17
CA GLU A 250 20.74 3.57 12.54
C GLU A 250 22.04 3.07 11.89
N GLU A 251 22.22 1.75 11.81
CA GLU A 251 23.35 1.10 11.14
C GLU A 251 23.19 1.04 9.60
N ASN A 252 22.13 1.67 9.07
CA ASN A 252 21.81 1.73 7.64
C ASN A 252 21.70 0.34 6.98
N ILE A 253 21.29 -0.68 7.73
CA ILE A 253 21.06 -2.06 7.26
C ILE A 253 19.68 -2.16 6.63
N ILE A 254 18.73 -1.43 7.20
CA ILE A 254 17.40 -1.25 6.62
C ILE A 254 17.07 0.24 6.55
N ALA A 255 16.21 0.62 5.62
CA ALA A 255 15.69 1.98 5.54
C ALA A 255 14.17 1.98 5.32
N PRO A 256 13.43 2.96 5.90
CA PRO A 256 12.02 3.14 5.59
C PRO A 256 11.80 3.29 4.08
N TYR A 257 10.87 2.51 3.53
CA TYR A 257 10.59 2.56 2.10
C TYR A 257 9.38 3.44 1.81
N PRO A 258 9.57 4.57 1.09
CA PRO A 258 8.57 5.64 1.02
C PRO A 258 7.29 5.27 0.27
N LEU A 259 7.26 4.14 -0.44
CA LEU A 259 6.06 3.71 -1.18
C LEU A 259 4.99 3.08 -0.29
N TYR A 260 5.32 2.72 0.96
CA TYR A 260 4.39 2.10 1.89
C TYR A 260 4.27 2.90 3.18
N GLU A 261 3.19 2.66 3.93
CA GLU A 261 2.93 3.32 5.20
C GLU A 261 3.90 2.86 6.30
N LYS A 262 4.19 1.55 6.36
CA LYS A 262 5.13 0.97 7.32
C LYS A 262 5.87 -0.22 6.72
N CYS A 263 6.99 0.07 6.07
CA CYS A 263 7.86 -0.92 5.44
C CYS A 263 9.31 -0.48 5.52
N TRP A 264 10.21 -1.44 5.65
CA TRP A 264 11.63 -1.24 5.43
C TRP A 264 12.13 -2.00 4.21
N VAL A 265 13.19 -1.50 3.60
CA VAL A 265 13.97 -2.19 2.57
C VAL A 265 15.35 -2.50 3.14
N ILE A 266 15.88 -3.69 2.87
CA ILE A 266 17.27 -4.04 3.20
C ILE A 266 18.22 -3.23 2.29
N ASN A 267 19.18 -2.54 2.87
CA ASN A 267 20.22 -1.79 2.17
C ASN A 267 21.50 -2.62 2.10
N ASP A 268 22.12 -2.72 0.92
CA ASP A 268 23.51 -3.19 0.72
C ASP A 268 23.96 -4.45 1.49
N TRP A 269 23.02 -5.30 1.91
CA TRP A 269 23.28 -6.59 2.54
C TRP A 269 22.80 -7.70 1.63
N GLU A 270 23.57 -8.79 1.59
CA GLU A 270 23.08 -10.00 0.95
C GLU A 270 21.96 -10.61 1.78
N ASN A 271 20.99 -11.20 1.10
CA ASN A 271 19.84 -11.82 1.75
C ASN A 271 20.23 -12.89 2.78
N ILE A 272 21.38 -13.54 2.60
CA ILE A 272 21.90 -14.57 3.51
C ILE A 272 22.47 -13.95 4.80
N GLU A 273 23.20 -12.83 4.68
CA GLU A 273 23.76 -12.09 5.82
C GLU A 273 22.64 -11.53 6.69
N PHE A 274 21.60 -10.98 6.05
CA PHE A 274 20.42 -10.51 6.75
C PHE A 274 19.69 -11.66 7.46
N ALA A 275 19.56 -12.83 6.82
CA ALA A 275 18.99 -14.00 7.47
C ALA A 275 19.76 -14.42 8.73
N TYR A 276 21.09 -14.43 8.68
CA TYR A 276 21.92 -14.71 9.87
C TYR A 276 21.68 -13.69 10.97
N LEU A 277 21.65 -12.41 10.64
CA LEU A 277 21.39 -11.35 11.61
C LEU A 277 20.04 -11.55 12.33
N ILE A 278 18.99 -11.92 11.58
CA ILE A 278 17.69 -12.25 12.18
C ILE A 278 17.78 -13.48 13.07
N GLN A 279 18.46 -14.54 12.64
CA GLN A 279 18.62 -15.75 13.45
C GLN A 279 19.35 -15.44 14.76
N SER A 280 20.48 -14.73 14.69
CA SER A 280 21.27 -14.35 15.84
C SER A 280 20.49 -13.44 16.81
N PHE A 281 19.62 -12.56 16.29
CA PHE A 281 18.71 -11.79 17.13
C PHE A 281 17.84 -12.69 18.03
N PHE A 282 17.23 -13.75 17.48
CA PHE A 282 16.41 -14.67 18.29
C PHE A 282 17.24 -15.50 19.28
N GLU A 283 18.48 -15.85 18.90
CA GLU A 283 19.39 -16.59 19.78
C GLU A 283 19.84 -15.74 20.97
N VAL A 284 20.31 -14.51 20.72
CA VAL A 284 20.84 -13.59 21.75
C VAL A 284 19.73 -13.02 22.64
N SER A 285 18.55 -12.76 22.09
CA SER A 285 17.42 -12.26 22.89
C SER A 285 16.73 -13.35 23.73
N GLU A 286 17.10 -14.64 23.54
CA GLU A 286 16.42 -15.81 24.12
C GLU A 286 14.90 -15.87 23.85
N ILE A 287 14.43 -15.12 22.84
CA ILE A 287 13.05 -15.09 22.37
C ILE A 287 12.77 -16.38 21.60
N LYS A 288 12.03 -17.32 22.20
CA LYS A 288 11.52 -18.48 21.48
C LYS A 288 10.13 -18.19 20.94
N VAL A 289 10.03 -18.06 19.63
CA VAL A 289 8.74 -18.10 18.92
C VAL A 289 8.40 -19.57 18.71
N VAL A 290 7.17 -19.98 19.05
CA VAL A 290 6.70 -21.37 18.85
C VAL A 290 6.48 -21.62 17.35
N LEU A 291 7.57 -21.80 16.62
CA LEU A 291 7.59 -22.13 15.20
C LEU A 291 8.70 -23.19 14.95
N PRO A 292 8.52 -24.13 14.01
CA PRO A 292 9.45 -25.23 13.82
C PRO A 292 10.79 -24.71 13.24
N ASP A 293 11.84 -24.73 14.07
CA ASP A 293 13.29 -24.76 13.76
C ASP A 293 13.85 -23.82 12.68
N ARG A 294 13.22 -22.67 12.37
CA ARG A 294 13.74 -21.68 11.40
C ARG A 294 13.37 -20.24 11.80
N ILE A 295 14.11 -19.27 11.25
CA ILE A 295 13.78 -17.83 11.32
C ILE A 295 12.28 -17.63 11.07
N PRO A 296 11.55 -16.92 11.96
CA PRO A 296 10.11 -16.74 11.85
C PRO A 296 9.76 -15.67 10.79
N TRP A 297 10.06 -15.97 9.53
CA TRP A 297 9.90 -15.05 8.39
C TRP A 297 8.50 -14.44 8.29
N SER A 298 7.45 -15.14 8.75
CA SER A 298 6.09 -14.61 8.82
C SER A 298 5.96 -13.31 9.65
N LEU A 299 6.91 -13.01 10.53
CA LEU A 299 6.97 -11.77 11.31
C LEU A 299 7.67 -10.64 10.54
N PHE A 300 8.59 -10.96 9.63
CA PHE A 300 9.41 -9.98 8.90
C PHE A 300 8.85 -9.66 7.52
N THR A 301 8.42 -10.68 6.79
CA THR A 301 7.79 -10.58 5.47
C THR A 301 6.70 -9.50 5.36
N PRO A 302 5.83 -9.29 6.37
CA PRO A 302 4.78 -8.27 6.27
C PRO A 302 5.29 -6.83 6.38
N ILE A 303 6.55 -6.62 6.77
CA ILE A 303 7.11 -5.31 7.12
C ILE A 303 8.50 -5.02 6.51
N ILE A 304 9.19 -6.00 5.92
CA ILE A 304 10.49 -5.82 5.27
C ILE A 304 10.48 -6.37 3.83
N LEU A 305 11.14 -5.66 2.93
CA LEU A 305 11.46 -6.04 1.54
C LEU A 305 12.95 -6.33 1.36
N SER A 306 13.29 -7.18 0.38
CA SER A 306 14.68 -7.42 -0.02
C SER A 306 15.33 -6.17 -0.62
N SER A 307 16.65 -6.18 -0.77
CA SER A 307 17.39 -5.12 -1.46
C SER A 307 17.02 -4.95 -2.94
N GLN A 308 16.32 -5.92 -3.53
CA GLN A 308 15.73 -5.83 -4.88
C GLN A 308 14.25 -5.38 -4.85
N HIS A 309 13.72 -4.96 -3.71
CA HIS A 309 12.31 -4.63 -3.47
C HIS A 309 11.36 -5.83 -3.67
N GLU A 310 11.86 -7.06 -3.50
CA GLU A 310 11.07 -8.29 -3.60
C GLU A 310 10.59 -8.76 -2.22
N LYS A 311 9.54 -9.58 -2.18
CA LYS A 311 9.05 -10.18 -0.92
C LYS A 311 10.11 -11.12 -0.36
N ILE A 312 10.40 -11.02 0.94
CA ILE A 312 11.39 -11.88 1.63
C ILE A 312 11.07 -13.38 1.46
N ASP A 313 9.80 -13.77 1.33
CA ASP A 313 9.40 -15.16 1.06
C ASP A 313 10.06 -15.77 -0.20
N GLU A 314 10.42 -14.93 -1.17
CA GLU A 314 11.05 -15.32 -2.43
C GLU A 314 12.55 -15.57 -2.28
N ILE A 315 13.20 -15.00 -1.26
CA ILE A 315 14.58 -15.28 -0.84
C ILE A 315 14.76 -16.78 -0.55
N ARG A 316 13.71 -17.42 0.00
CA ARG A 316 13.70 -18.84 0.40
C ARG A 316 13.93 -19.83 -0.74
N LYS A 317 13.82 -19.42 -2.00
CA LYS A 317 13.95 -20.32 -3.17
C LYS A 317 15.38 -20.41 -3.70
N GLY A 318 16.32 -19.66 -3.16
CA GLY A 318 17.72 -19.69 -3.56
C GLY A 318 18.64 -19.97 -2.38
N ARG A 319 19.15 -21.21 -2.32
CA ARG A 319 20.32 -21.66 -1.55
C ARG A 319 20.07 -22.01 -0.08
N ASP A 320 19.86 -23.30 0.15
CA ASP A 320 20.47 -24.01 1.28
C ASP A 320 22.00 -23.99 1.01
N GLY A 321 22.70 -23.00 1.56
CA GLY A 321 24.13 -22.78 1.36
C GLY A 321 24.83 -22.58 2.70
N ASP A 322 25.96 -23.27 2.84
CA ASP A 322 26.82 -23.42 4.01
C ASP A 322 27.02 -22.14 4.85
N THR A 323 26.92 -22.32 6.17
CA THR A 323 26.69 -21.28 7.18
C THR A 323 27.95 -20.90 7.94
N THR A 324 28.95 -20.37 7.25
CA THR A 324 30.22 -19.95 7.87
C THR A 324 30.67 -18.57 7.41
N ARG A 325 30.02 -17.53 7.93
CA ARG A 325 30.62 -16.20 8.12
C ARG A 325 29.80 -15.42 9.16
N ALA A 326 30.20 -15.53 10.42
CA ALA A 326 29.92 -14.48 11.39
C ALA A 326 30.90 -13.35 11.08
N ASP A 327 30.42 -12.30 10.43
CA ASP A 327 31.18 -11.08 10.22
C ASP A 327 31.14 -10.27 11.53
N GLY A 328 32.24 -9.63 11.92
CA GLY A 328 32.34 -8.91 13.21
C GLY A 328 31.26 -7.82 13.38
N LYS A 329 30.76 -7.31 12.25
CA LYS A 329 29.64 -6.36 12.22
C LYS A 329 28.35 -6.91 12.85
N ILE A 330 28.05 -8.20 12.71
CA ILE A 330 26.85 -8.81 13.31
C ILE A 330 26.98 -8.85 14.84
N GLU A 331 28.17 -9.20 15.35
CA GLU A 331 28.45 -9.21 16.78
C GLU A 331 28.31 -7.82 17.39
N ASP A 332 28.87 -6.79 16.73
CA ASP A 332 28.75 -5.39 17.17
C ASP A 332 27.28 -4.93 17.29
N ILE A 333 26.43 -5.28 16.31
CA ILE A 333 24.99 -4.96 16.32
C ILE A 333 24.28 -5.64 17.49
N LEU A 334 24.60 -6.91 17.74
CA LEU A 334 23.97 -7.68 18.82
C LEU A 334 24.41 -7.19 20.20
N ASP A 335 25.68 -6.81 20.33
CA ASP A 335 26.21 -6.20 21.56
C ASP A 335 25.58 -4.83 21.82
N GLU A 336 25.39 -4.00 20.78
CA GLU A 336 24.64 -2.75 20.84
C GLU A 336 23.21 -2.98 21.32
N LEU A 337 22.51 -3.95 20.73
CA LEU A 337 21.16 -4.34 21.13
C LEU A 337 21.11 -4.71 22.62
N MET A 338 22.00 -5.61 23.06
CA MET A 338 22.03 -6.05 24.45
C MET A 338 22.37 -4.92 25.43
N ARG A 339 23.19 -3.96 25.00
CA ARG A 339 23.53 -2.78 25.80
C ARG A 339 22.35 -1.83 25.95
N ARG A 340 21.66 -1.46 24.85
CA ARG A 340 20.48 -0.58 24.90
C ARG A 340 19.35 -1.20 25.72
N MET A 341 19.13 -2.50 25.55
CA MET A 341 18.13 -3.23 26.31
C MET A 341 18.39 -3.26 27.82
N LYS A 342 19.66 -3.24 28.25
CA LYS A 342 20.03 -3.16 29.68
C LYS A 342 19.89 -1.75 30.25
N ALA A 343 20.04 -0.72 29.41
CA ALA A 343 19.97 0.68 29.81
C ALA A 343 18.53 1.21 29.95
N GLU A 344 17.56 0.58 29.28
CA GLU A 344 16.14 0.98 29.28
C GLU A 344 15.28 0.22 30.34
N LYS A 345 15.90 -0.52 31.26
CA LYS A 345 15.26 -1.09 32.47
C LYS A 345 15.29 -0.09 33.62
#